data_AF-A0A416MF10-F1
#
_entry.id   AF-A0A416MF10-F1
#
_cell.length_a   1.000
_cell.length_b   1.000
_cell.length_c   1.000
_cell.angle_alpha   90.00
_cell.angle_beta   90.00
_cell.angle_gamma   90.00
#
_symmetry.space_group_name_H-M   'P 1'
#
loop_
_entity.id
_entity.type
_entity.pdbx_description
1 polymer ?
#
loop_
_entity_poly.entity_id
_entity_poly.type
_entity_poly.pdbx_seq_one_letter_code
_entity_poly.pdbx_strand_id
1 'polypeptide(L)'
;MRYYFESQREGRFKMLDYYKGMDISFLQEYLEKGMKTYDLDGTLIDPLKLAKKHGVNAMRLRIWHTPENVPESGGYCSLERTIVMAKKIKQEGFDFLLDFHYSDWWADPGQQRKPKAWENLHGTELEEAVYTYTIKVLCALKEAGAMPDMVQIGNEIRSGLLFLMENYQIMYQWCV
;
A
#
# COMPACT_ATOMS: atom_id res chain seq x y z
N MET A 1 -35.09 -23.82 -27.09
CA MET A 1 -34.82 -22.50 -26.47
C MET A 1 -35.36 -22.37 -25.03
N ARG A 2 -35.53 -23.48 -24.28
CA ARG A 2 -35.88 -23.45 -22.83
C ARG A 2 -34.85 -24.16 -21.95
N TYR A 3 -34.00 -25.00 -22.54
CA TYR A 3 -32.95 -25.76 -21.85
C TYR A 3 -31.60 -25.05 -21.69
N TYR A 4 -31.40 -23.88 -22.32
CA TYR A 4 -30.11 -23.17 -22.29
C TYR A 4 -30.00 -22.13 -21.16
N PHE A 5 -31.09 -21.80 -20.47
CA PHE A 5 -31.08 -20.82 -19.38
C PHE A 5 -30.97 -21.43 -17.98
N GLU A 6 -31.15 -22.75 -17.83
CA GLU A 6 -31.11 -23.40 -16.51
C GLU A 6 -29.72 -23.90 -16.11
N SER A 7 -28.81 -24.16 -17.07
CA SER A 7 -27.47 -24.70 -16.78
C SER A 7 -26.41 -23.67 -16.38
N GLN A 8 -26.75 -22.38 -16.29
CA GLN A 8 -25.84 -21.31 -15.87
C GLN A 8 -26.06 -20.86 -14.41
N ARG A 9 -26.79 -21.65 -13.60
CA ARG A 9 -27.02 -21.37 -12.18
C ARG A 9 -25.94 -21.91 -11.24
N GLU A 10 -25.00 -22.71 -11.73
CA GLU A 10 -23.86 -23.21 -10.95
C GLU A 10 -22.56 -22.61 -11.48
N GLY A 11 -22.12 -21.55 -10.82
CA GLY A 11 -20.97 -20.74 -11.22
C GLY A 11 -21.38 -19.29 -11.39
N ARG A 12 -21.85 -18.68 -10.29
CA ARG A 12 -21.94 -17.22 -10.21
C ARG A 12 -20.56 -16.67 -10.58
N PHE A 13 -20.41 -16.16 -11.80
CA PHE A 13 -19.53 -15.03 -12.05
C PHE A 13 -19.94 -14.00 -10.99
N LYS A 14 -19.16 -13.90 -9.91
CA LYS A 14 -19.26 -12.76 -9.01
C LYS A 14 -19.13 -11.56 -9.92
N MET A 15 -20.20 -10.78 -10.05
CA MET A 15 -20.14 -9.41 -10.53
C MET A 15 -18.86 -8.82 -9.94
N LEU A 16 -17.93 -8.30 -10.77
CA LEU A 16 -16.66 -7.73 -10.28
C LEU A 16 -16.99 -6.81 -9.10
N ASP A 17 -16.69 -7.26 -7.87
CA ASP A 17 -17.04 -6.52 -6.66
C ASP A 17 -16.23 -5.22 -6.73
N TYR A 18 -16.90 -4.07 -6.92
CA TYR A 18 -16.23 -2.78 -7.00
C TYR A 18 -15.40 -2.54 -5.73
N TYR A 19 -14.17 -2.07 -5.89
CA TYR A 19 -13.30 -1.75 -4.75
C TYR A 19 -13.75 -0.47 -4.06
N LYS A 20 -14.38 -0.64 -2.89
CA LYS A 20 -14.63 0.42 -1.91
C LYS A 20 -13.49 0.36 -0.90
N GLY A 21 -12.37 0.97 -1.29
CA GLY A 21 -11.12 0.90 -0.54
C GLY A 21 -10.92 2.07 0.43
N MET A 22 -10.08 1.86 1.44
CA MET A 22 -9.53 2.93 2.30
C MET A 22 -8.02 2.77 2.47
N ASP A 23 -7.26 3.87 2.45
CA ASP A 23 -5.87 3.88 2.93
C ASP A 23 -5.85 4.02 4.45
N ILE A 24 -5.25 3.04 5.13
CA ILE A 24 -5.21 2.97 6.59
C ILE A 24 -3.78 2.93 7.11
N SER A 25 -2.79 3.37 6.34
CA SER A 25 -1.38 3.19 6.73
C SER A 25 -0.98 4.03 7.96
N PHE A 26 -1.77 5.05 8.32
CA PHE A 26 -1.63 5.78 9.58
C PHE A 26 -2.42 5.19 10.76
N LEU A 27 -3.26 4.20 10.51
CA LEU A 27 -4.17 3.68 11.52
C LEU A 27 -3.41 3.14 12.73
N GLN A 28 -2.29 2.45 12.51
CA GLN A 28 -1.45 1.94 13.58
C GLN A 28 -0.93 3.08 14.48
N GLU A 29 -0.40 4.15 13.89
CA GLU A 29 0.10 5.31 14.63
C GLU A 29 -1.00 5.95 15.47
N TYR A 30 -2.17 6.17 14.89
CA TYR A 30 -3.28 6.79 15.62
C TYR A 30 -3.77 5.90 16.76
N LEU A 31 -3.84 4.59 16.56
CA LEU A 31 -4.20 3.64 17.63
C LEU A 31 -3.16 3.65 18.76
N GLU A 32 -1.86 3.66 18.44
CA GLU A 32 -0.78 3.76 19.43
C GLU A 32 -0.82 5.10 20.19
N LYS A 33 -1.31 6.18 19.56
CA LYS A 33 -1.57 7.48 20.18
C LYS A 33 -2.91 7.59 20.92
N GLY A 34 -3.65 6.48 21.06
CA GLY A 34 -4.88 6.42 21.84
C GLY A 34 -6.16 6.83 21.10
N MET A 35 -6.14 6.84 19.75
CA MET A 35 -7.34 7.05 18.95
C MET A 35 -8.40 6.00 19.30
N LYS A 36 -9.64 6.48 19.45
CA LYS A 36 -10.84 5.66 19.62
C LYS A 36 -11.79 5.93 18.47
N THR A 37 -12.41 4.88 17.97
CA THR A 37 -13.43 4.96 16.92
C THR A 37 -14.79 4.60 17.49
N TYR A 38 -15.79 5.38 17.12
CA TYR A 38 -17.17 5.21 17.58
C TYR A 38 -18.09 5.11 16.37
N ASP A 39 -19.14 4.31 16.53
CA ASP A 39 -20.24 4.23 15.59
C ASP A 39 -21.16 5.45 15.71
N LEU A 40 -22.14 5.57 14.82
CA LEU A 40 -23.09 6.69 14.80
C LEU A 40 -23.95 6.78 16.07
N ASP A 41 -24.12 5.66 16.78
CA ASP A 41 -24.84 5.57 18.05
C ASP A 41 -23.95 5.86 19.28
N GLY A 42 -22.67 6.18 19.07
CA GLY A 42 -21.69 6.42 20.14
C GLY A 42 -21.03 5.16 20.69
N THR A 43 -21.30 3.98 20.14
CA THR A 43 -20.67 2.72 20.58
C THR A 43 -19.20 2.68 20.17
N LEU A 44 -18.31 2.37 21.12
CA LEU A 44 -16.90 2.12 20.82
C LEU A 44 -16.76 0.87 19.94
N ILE A 45 -16.07 0.99 18.82
CA ILE A 45 -15.93 -0.08 17.83
C ILE A 45 -14.53 -0.08 17.23
N ASP A 46 -14.02 -1.26 16.85
CA ASP A 46 -12.76 -1.38 16.11
C ASP A 46 -12.87 -0.68 14.74
N PRO A 47 -11.85 0.11 14.32
CA PRO A 47 -11.88 0.87 13.08
C PRO A 47 -12.09 0.01 11.83
N LEU A 48 -11.52 -1.19 11.76
CA LEU A 48 -11.69 -2.08 10.61
C LEU A 48 -13.10 -2.67 10.60
N LYS A 49 -13.64 -3.03 11.77
CA LYS A 49 -15.04 -3.50 11.88
C LYS A 49 -16.03 -2.41 11.50
N LEU A 50 -15.77 -1.17 11.90
CA LEU A 50 -16.57 -0.01 11.50
C LEU A 50 -16.53 0.19 9.98
N ALA A 51 -15.34 0.17 9.38
CA ALA A 51 -15.19 0.27 7.93
C ALA A 51 -15.97 -0.85 7.20
N LYS A 52 -15.87 -2.10 7.69
CA LYS A 52 -16.62 -3.24 7.14
C LYS A 52 -18.12 -3.06 7.26
N LYS A 53 -18.61 -2.59 8.42
CA LYS A 53 -20.03 -2.29 8.67
C LYS A 53 -20.57 -1.27 7.66
N HIS A 54 -19.77 -0.29 7.29
CA HIS A 54 -20.12 0.72 6.29
C HIS A 54 -19.77 0.33 4.84
N GLY A 55 -19.42 -0.94 4.60
CA GLY A 55 -19.33 -1.52 3.28
C GLY A 55 -17.99 -1.33 2.57
N VAL A 56 -16.93 -0.96 3.28
CA VAL A 56 -15.55 -1.05 2.78
C VAL A 56 -15.20 -2.51 2.57
N ASN A 57 -14.51 -2.82 1.47
CA ASN A 57 -14.12 -4.19 1.11
C ASN A 57 -12.64 -4.36 0.78
N ALA A 58 -11.87 -3.27 0.67
CA ALA A 58 -10.44 -3.31 0.49
C ALA A 58 -9.71 -2.29 1.35
N MET A 59 -8.46 -2.60 1.67
CA MET A 59 -7.58 -1.74 2.45
C MET A 59 -6.26 -1.54 1.70
N ARG A 60 -5.76 -0.32 1.74
CA ARG A 60 -4.48 0.08 1.17
C ARG A 60 -3.48 0.36 2.28
N LEU A 61 -2.27 -0.18 2.13
CA LEU A 61 -1.11 0.17 2.95
C LEU A 61 0.02 0.65 2.05
N ARG A 62 0.57 1.82 2.36
CA ARG A 62 1.87 2.24 1.82
C ARG A 62 3.02 1.62 2.61
N ILE A 63 4.11 1.36 1.92
CA ILE A 63 5.37 0.89 2.51
C ILE A 63 6.53 1.80 2.10
N TRP A 64 7.32 2.22 3.09
CA TRP A 64 8.58 2.94 2.94
C TRP A 64 9.76 1.97 3.06
N HIS A 65 10.87 2.29 2.38
CA HIS A 65 12.03 1.41 2.31
C HIS A 65 12.76 1.29 3.66
N THR A 66 13.14 2.43 4.25
CA THR A 66 13.76 2.50 5.58
C THR A 66 13.30 3.78 6.28
N PRO A 67 12.06 3.80 6.79
CA PRO A 67 11.47 5.01 7.36
C PRO A 67 12.23 5.53 8.58
N GLU A 68 12.98 4.69 9.28
CA GLU A 68 13.83 5.06 10.41
C GLU A 68 14.91 6.09 10.05
N ASN A 69 15.24 6.23 8.76
CA ASN A 69 16.14 7.28 8.28
C ASN A 69 15.51 8.69 8.36
N VAL A 70 14.20 8.79 8.56
CA VAL A 70 13.42 10.03 8.60
C VAL A 70 12.74 10.15 9.97
N PRO A 71 13.20 11.03 10.87
CA PRO A 71 12.64 11.16 12.22
C PRO A 71 11.13 11.37 12.27
N GLU A 72 10.59 12.13 11.32
CA GLU A 72 9.17 12.45 11.18
C GLU A 72 8.32 11.21 10.88
N SER A 73 8.92 10.12 10.42
CA SER A 73 8.21 8.87 10.15
C SER A 73 7.81 8.12 11.40
N GLY A 74 8.47 8.36 12.53
CA GLY A 74 8.30 7.56 13.74
C GLY A 74 8.55 6.05 13.54
N GLY A 75 9.22 5.65 12.46
CA GLY A 75 9.38 4.25 12.05
C GLY A 75 8.09 3.58 11.57
N TYR A 76 7.04 4.34 11.25
CA TYR A 76 5.81 3.81 10.66
C TYR A 76 5.98 3.48 9.18
N CYS A 77 5.07 2.67 8.64
CA CYS A 77 5.12 2.17 7.25
C CYS A 77 6.38 1.34 6.91
N SER A 78 7.09 0.81 7.92
CA SER A 78 8.17 -0.17 7.73
C SER A 78 7.60 -1.54 7.33
N LEU A 79 8.45 -2.47 6.87
CA LEU A 79 8.04 -3.83 6.55
C LEU A 79 7.42 -4.55 7.75
N GLU A 80 8.04 -4.44 8.92
CA GLU A 80 7.60 -5.10 10.15
C GLU A 80 6.19 -4.62 10.55
N ARG A 81 5.97 -3.31 10.51
CA ARG A 81 4.66 -2.71 10.81
C ARG A 81 3.62 -3.00 9.73
N THR A 82 4.04 -3.01 8.47
CA THR A 82 3.18 -3.37 7.34
C THR A 82 2.68 -4.81 7.47
N ILE A 83 3.53 -5.76 7.85
CA ILE A 83 3.13 -7.16 8.10
C ILE A 83 2.07 -7.25 9.21
N VAL A 84 2.24 -6.51 10.32
CA VAL A 84 1.25 -6.51 11.41
C VAL A 84 -0.12 -6.03 10.93
N MET A 85 -0.16 -4.93 10.16
CA MET A 85 -1.41 -4.40 9.64
C MET A 85 -2.00 -5.28 8.53
N ALA A 86 -1.19 -5.80 7.62
CA ALA A 86 -1.62 -6.69 6.55
C ALA A 86 -2.27 -7.98 7.09
N LYS A 87 -1.72 -8.55 8.16
CA LYS A 87 -2.35 -9.69 8.85
C LYS A 87 -3.74 -9.35 9.39
N LYS A 88 -3.91 -8.17 10.00
CA LYS A 88 -5.22 -7.70 10.49
C LYS A 88 -6.22 -7.52 9.33
N ILE A 89 -5.78 -6.91 8.23
CA ILE A 89 -6.59 -6.73 7.01
C ILE A 89 -7.11 -8.09 6.51
N LYS A 90 -6.23 -9.08 6.38
CA LYS A 90 -6.60 -10.43 5.93
C LYS A 90 -7.48 -11.18 6.91
N GLN A 91 -7.21 -11.06 8.21
CA GLN A 91 -8.03 -11.68 9.26
C GLN A 91 -9.47 -11.15 9.27
N GLU A 92 -9.63 -9.85 9.02
CA GLU A 92 -10.96 -9.22 8.89
C GLU A 92 -11.60 -9.46 7.50
N GLY A 93 -10.91 -10.16 6.59
CA GLY A 93 -11.45 -10.59 5.29
C GLY A 93 -11.59 -9.47 4.27
N PHE A 94 -10.74 -8.45 4.33
CA PHE A 94 -10.61 -7.43 3.30
C PHE A 94 -9.62 -7.85 2.22
N ASP A 95 -9.84 -7.36 1.00
CA ASP A 95 -8.79 -7.34 -0.01
C ASP A 95 -7.72 -6.31 0.38
N PHE A 96 -6.48 -6.56 0.00
CA PHE A 96 -5.30 -5.82 0.42
C PHE A 96 -4.49 -5.30 -0.78
N LEU A 97 -4.35 -3.98 -0.87
CA LEU A 97 -3.47 -3.29 -1.81
C LEU A 97 -2.20 -2.82 -1.09
N LEU A 98 -1.04 -3.31 -1.53
CA LEU A 98 0.26 -2.82 -1.07
C LEU A 98 0.81 -1.78 -2.04
N ASP A 99 1.13 -0.59 -1.54
CA ASP A 99 1.70 0.50 -2.30
C ASP A 99 3.18 0.74 -1.97
N PHE A 100 4.05 0.42 -2.94
CA PHE A 100 5.47 0.71 -2.83
C PHE A 100 5.76 2.16 -3.19
N HIS A 101 6.25 2.93 -2.21
CA HIS A 101 6.76 4.27 -2.48
C HIS A 101 8.18 4.26 -3.08
N TYR A 102 8.96 3.20 -2.84
CA TYR A 102 10.39 3.15 -3.17
C TYR A 102 11.17 4.39 -2.69
N SER A 103 10.85 4.85 -1.47
CA SER A 103 11.46 5.99 -0.79
C SER A 103 11.49 5.70 0.71
N ASP A 104 12.38 6.36 1.45
CA ASP A 104 12.37 6.36 2.91
C ASP A 104 11.26 7.27 3.48
N TRP A 105 10.63 8.08 2.62
CA TRP A 105 9.56 9.02 2.98
C TRP A 105 8.45 9.06 1.94
N TRP A 106 7.54 10.04 2.07
CA TRP A 106 6.53 10.34 1.08
C TRP A 106 7.12 10.42 -0.34
N ALA A 107 6.44 9.74 -1.26
CA ALA A 107 6.74 9.74 -2.68
C ALA A 107 5.49 10.30 -3.37
N ASP A 108 5.63 11.41 -4.07
CA ASP A 108 4.56 12.13 -4.77
C ASP A 108 5.16 12.82 -6.01
N PRO A 109 4.37 13.48 -6.88
CA PRO A 109 4.91 14.09 -8.10
C PRO A 109 5.97 15.18 -7.85
N GLY A 110 5.97 15.78 -6.66
CA GLY A 110 6.92 16.78 -6.23
C GLY A 110 8.18 16.18 -5.59
N GLN A 111 8.13 14.98 -4.99
CA GLN A 111 9.26 14.29 -4.37
C GLN A 111 9.25 12.79 -4.67
N GLN A 112 10.26 12.29 -5.36
CA GLN A 112 10.45 10.85 -5.63
C GLN A 112 11.85 10.41 -5.20
N ARG A 113 12.31 10.84 -4.03
CA ARG A 113 13.70 10.66 -3.58
C ARG A 113 14.04 9.18 -3.43
N LYS A 114 15.21 8.77 -3.92
CA LYS A 114 15.75 7.44 -3.64
C LYS A 114 15.90 7.23 -2.13
N PRO A 115 15.66 6.00 -1.62
CA PRO A 115 16.07 5.62 -0.27
C PRO A 115 17.56 5.87 -0.08
N LYS A 116 17.98 6.17 1.14
CA LYS A 116 19.39 6.42 1.46
C LYS A 116 20.30 5.25 1.04
N ALA A 117 19.80 4.03 1.17
CA ALA A 117 20.51 2.82 0.75
C ALA A 117 20.84 2.78 -0.75
N TRP A 118 20.10 3.53 -1.58
CA TRP A 118 20.22 3.52 -3.05
C TRP A 118 20.71 4.85 -3.62
N GLU A 119 21.14 5.79 -2.75
CA GLU A 119 21.46 7.16 -3.16
C GLU A 119 22.52 7.21 -4.28
N ASN A 120 23.51 6.30 -4.22
CA ASN A 120 24.62 6.21 -5.18
C ASN A 120 24.45 5.08 -6.21
N LEU A 121 23.33 4.36 -6.21
CA LEU A 121 23.06 3.30 -7.18
C LEU A 121 22.47 3.86 -8.47
N HIS A 122 22.88 3.30 -9.60
CA HIS A 122 22.45 3.72 -10.94
C HIS A 122 22.33 2.52 -11.89
N GLY A 123 21.60 2.69 -12.99
CA GLY A 123 21.46 1.68 -14.03
C GLY A 123 21.06 0.31 -13.46
N THR A 124 21.77 -0.73 -13.90
CA THR A 124 21.49 -2.13 -13.51
C THR A 124 21.59 -2.37 -12.00
N GLU A 125 22.48 -1.68 -11.29
CA GLU A 125 22.59 -1.86 -9.82
C GLU A 125 21.34 -1.34 -9.09
N LEU A 126 20.78 -0.22 -9.57
CA LEU A 126 19.54 0.32 -9.02
C LEU A 126 18.34 -0.58 -9.37
N GLU A 127 18.28 -1.10 -10.60
CA GLU A 127 17.25 -2.04 -11.04
C GLU A 127 17.26 -3.32 -10.18
N GLU A 128 18.43 -3.88 -9.92
CA GLU A 128 18.60 -5.05 -9.07
C GLU A 128 18.21 -4.78 -7.62
N ALA A 129 18.56 -3.60 -7.09
CA ALA A 129 18.17 -3.20 -5.74
C ALA A 129 16.65 -3.07 -5.59
N VAL A 130 15.97 -2.45 -6.56
CA VAL A 130 14.51 -2.34 -6.59
C VAL A 130 13.87 -3.72 -6.68
N TYR A 131 14.32 -4.55 -7.61
CA TYR A 131 13.82 -5.92 -7.77
C TYR A 131 13.96 -6.73 -6.48
N THR A 132 15.16 -6.73 -5.89
CA THR A 132 15.47 -7.47 -4.66
C THR A 132 14.61 -7.01 -3.50
N TYR A 133 14.41 -5.70 -3.35
CA TYR A 133 13.56 -5.15 -2.31
C TYR A 133 12.10 -5.56 -2.48
N THR A 134 11.56 -5.46 -3.70
CA THR A 134 10.17 -5.86 -3.98
C THR A 134 9.93 -7.33 -3.68
N ILE A 135 10.85 -8.21 -4.11
CA ILE A 135 10.78 -9.65 -3.80
C ILE A 135 10.86 -9.88 -2.30
N LYS A 136 11.82 -9.25 -1.59
CA LYS A 136 11.98 -9.38 -0.14
C LYS A 136 10.69 -9.06 0.59
N VAL A 137 10.04 -7.94 0.27
CA VAL A 137 8.79 -7.51 0.92
C VAL A 137 7.66 -8.50 0.63
N LEU A 138 7.47 -8.91 -0.62
CA LEU A 138 6.40 -9.84 -0.99
C LEU A 138 6.60 -11.23 -0.39
N CYS A 139 7.85 -11.72 -0.34
CA CYS A 139 8.20 -12.97 0.34
C CYS A 139 7.88 -12.91 1.84
N ALA A 140 8.28 -11.84 2.52
CA ALA A 140 8.00 -11.67 3.96
C ALA A 140 6.48 -11.61 4.24
N LEU A 141 5.71 -10.91 3.40
CA LEU A 141 4.24 -10.89 3.51
C LEU A 141 3.63 -12.27 3.24
N LYS A 142 4.13 -13.00 2.24
CA LYS A 142 3.68 -14.36 1.95
C LYS A 142 3.95 -15.32 3.11
N GLU A 143 5.16 -15.29 3.68
CA GLU A 143 5.55 -16.10 4.85
C GLU A 143 4.69 -15.78 6.07
N ALA A 144 4.30 -14.52 6.23
CA ALA A 144 3.41 -14.07 7.30
C ALA A 144 1.92 -14.40 7.06
N GLY A 145 1.57 -15.02 5.92
CA GLY A 145 0.18 -15.31 5.54
C GLY A 145 -0.64 -14.07 5.18
N ALA A 146 0.03 -12.99 4.74
CA ALA A 146 -0.53 -11.66 4.52
C ALA A 146 -0.28 -11.13 3.08
N MET A 147 -0.30 -12.03 2.09
CA MET A 147 -0.02 -11.69 0.69
C MET A 147 -1.02 -10.65 0.16
N PRO A 148 -0.57 -9.54 -0.48
CA PRO A 148 -1.48 -8.57 -1.09
C PRO A 148 -2.23 -9.16 -2.28
N ASP A 149 -3.46 -8.67 -2.51
CA ASP A 149 -4.28 -8.98 -3.69
C ASP A 149 -3.95 -8.05 -4.85
N MET A 150 -3.41 -6.87 -4.56
CA MET A 150 -2.95 -5.90 -5.55
C MET A 150 -1.66 -5.21 -5.06
N VAL A 151 -0.78 -4.89 -6.02
CA VAL A 151 0.46 -4.17 -5.76
C VAL A 151 0.53 -2.94 -6.65
N GLN A 152 0.85 -1.80 -6.06
CA GLN A 152 1.19 -0.57 -6.78
C GLN A 152 2.70 -0.40 -6.80
N ILE A 153 3.28 -0.26 -8.01
CA ILE A 153 4.71 -0.10 -8.24
C ILE A 153 5.01 1.40 -8.38
N GLY A 154 5.38 2.04 -7.27
CA GLY A 154 5.59 3.48 -7.20
C GLY A 154 4.31 4.25 -6.91
N ASN A 155 4.37 5.26 -6.04
CA ASN A 155 3.24 6.13 -5.74
C ASN A 155 3.30 7.41 -6.60
N GLU A 156 2.19 7.71 -7.29
CA GLU A 156 2.00 8.94 -8.07
C GLU A 156 3.16 9.29 -9.02
N ILE A 157 3.64 8.30 -9.76
CA ILE A 157 4.86 8.35 -10.59
C ILE A 157 4.72 9.15 -11.89
N ARG A 158 3.80 10.11 -11.98
CA ARG A 158 3.59 10.90 -13.21
C ARG A 158 4.87 11.61 -13.67
N SER A 159 5.68 12.06 -12.72
CA SER A 159 6.96 12.73 -12.99
C SER A 159 8.10 11.74 -13.26
N GLY A 160 7.89 10.44 -13.01
CA GLY A 160 8.92 9.40 -12.86
C GLY A 160 9.01 8.88 -11.43
N LEU A 161 10.04 8.07 -11.13
CA LEU A 161 10.36 7.55 -9.81
C LEU A 161 11.88 7.58 -9.56
N LEU A 162 12.30 7.50 -8.29
CA LEU A 162 13.71 7.29 -7.88
C LEU A 162 14.69 8.39 -8.35
N PHE A 163 14.35 9.65 -8.08
CA PHE A 163 15.20 10.80 -8.39
C PHE A 163 16.35 10.97 -7.41
N LEU A 164 17.45 11.51 -7.94
CA LEU A 164 18.55 12.07 -7.15
C LEU A 164 18.12 13.38 -6.49
N MET A 165 18.67 13.68 -5.32
CA MET A 165 18.39 14.91 -4.58
C MET A 165 18.82 16.20 -5.31
N GLU A 166 19.71 16.12 -6.31
CA GLU A 166 20.27 17.31 -6.97
C GLU A 166 19.37 17.96 -8.03
N ASN A 167 18.25 17.34 -8.43
CA ASN A 167 17.41 17.89 -9.50
C ASN A 167 16.03 18.37 -9.02
N TYR A 168 16.01 19.23 -8.00
CA TYR A 168 14.90 20.16 -7.77
C TYR A 168 15.02 21.42 -8.66
N GLN A 169 15.37 21.25 -9.94
CA GLN A 169 15.26 22.33 -10.90
C GLN A 169 14.98 21.77 -12.30
N ILE A 170 13.70 21.78 -12.66
CA ILE A 170 13.13 21.86 -14.02
C ILE A 170 13.45 20.69 -14.96
N MET A 171 12.42 19.90 -15.26
CA MET A 171 12.35 19.16 -16.52
C MET A 171 10.96 19.33 -17.18
N TYR A 172 10.60 20.59 -17.46
CA TYR A 172 9.53 20.95 -18.39
C TYR A 172 10.07 21.14 -19.81
N GLN A 173 10.88 20.20 -20.31
CA GLN A 173 11.43 20.35 -21.65
C GLN A 173 11.56 19.03 -22.40
N TRP A 174 10.44 18.33 -22.58
CA TRP A 174 10.22 17.42 -23.72
C TRP A 174 8.74 17.44 -24.12
N CYS A 175 8.29 18.63 -24.56
CA CYS A 175 7.14 18.78 -25.45
C CYS A 175 7.54 19.79 -26.53
N VAL A 176 8.31 19.32 -27.53
CA VAL A 176 8.20 19.71 -28.94
C VAL A 176 8.59 18.49 -29.76
#